data_AF-A0AAU7W998-F1
#
_entry.id   AF-A0AAU7W998-F1
#
_cell.length_a   1.000
_cell.length_b   1.000
_cell.length_c   1.000
_cell.angle_alpha   90.00
_cell.angle_beta   90.00
_cell.angle_gamma   90.00
#
_symmetry.space_group_name_H-M   'P 1'
#
loop_
_entity.id
_entity.type
_entity.pdbx_description
1 polymer ?
#
loop_
_entity_poly.entity_id
_entity_poly.type
_entity_poly.pdbx_seq_one_letter_code
_entity_poly.pdbx_strand_id
1 'polypeptide(L)'
;MTGFLVRRRRGAHELGAREADLARRAASALLAADDRIREAAEEADFAEAELGAEATGRLRAALDTARRVLIDAFRLQRLNGEATPSSTQLTSARNARIIRACDWIEQTLDAETAALAQHVARARGTEMPETPVFMDAEPTKGAEETHQKDAAPGLTYVHLQLRERIEIADRRLEVARDLVATRSGRPGAEASARLALAEHLRADITLCLGGASDASERVATIVVIEPARRERLAAMAERVAELTDEAVELM
;
A
#
# COMPACT_ATOMS: atom_id res chain seq x y z
N MET A 1 -53.30 6.30 -10.80
CA MET A 1 -51.86 6.36 -11.20
C MET A 1 -50.98 7.14 -10.20
N THR A 2 -51.45 7.49 -9.00
CA THR A 2 -50.75 8.39 -8.06
C THR A 2 -49.66 7.70 -7.22
N GLY A 3 -49.74 6.40 -6.98
CA GLY A 3 -48.79 5.67 -6.12
C GLY A 3 -47.40 5.44 -6.72
N PHE A 4 -47.28 5.36 -8.05
CA PHE A 4 -46.00 5.08 -8.72
C PHE A 4 -45.02 6.27 -8.65
N LEU A 5 -45.53 7.49 -8.81
CA LEU A 5 -44.73 8.72 -8.74
C LEU A 5 -44.20 8.98 -7.32
N VAL A 6 -45.01 8.71 -6.30
CA VAL A 6 -44.60 8.83 -4.88
C VAL A 6 -43.51 7.81 -4.54
N ARG A 7 -43.65 6.56 -5.00
CA ARG A 7 -42.65 5.50 -4.78
C ARG A 7 -41.32 5.82 -5.48
N ARG A 8 -41.36 6.35 -6.72
CA ARG A 8 -40.16 6.78 -7.46
C ARG A 8 -39.45 7.96 -6.80
N ARG A 9 -40.19 8.95 -6.29
CA ARG A 9 -39.61 10.10 -5.56
C ARG A 9 -38.97 9.69 -4.24
N ARG A 10 -39.59 8.73 -3.52
CA ARG A 10 -39.02 8.17 -2.28
C ARG A 10 -37.71 7.41 -2.54
N GLY A 11 -37.67 6.57 -3.58
CA GLY A 11 -36.44 5.84 -3.95
C GLY A 11 -35.28 6.77 -4.34
N ALA A 12 -35.54 7.86 -5.09
CA ALA A 12 -34.52 8.85 -5.41
C ALA A 12 -33.99 9.59 -4.16
N HIS A 13 -34.86 9.89 -3.19
CA HIS A 13 -34.47 10.50 -1.93
C HIS A 13 -33.62 9.56 -1.06
N GLU A 14 -33.97 8.28 -0.99
CA GLU A 14 -33.19 7.26 -0.27
C GLU A 14 -31.79 7.07 -0.87
N LEU A 15 -31.67 7.10 -2.20
CA LEU A 15 -30.38 7.04 -2.89
C LEU A 15 -29.53 8.28 -2.59
N GLY A 16 -30.11 9.48 -2.71
CA GLY A 16 -29.40 10.73 -2.37
C GLY A 16 -28.96 10.78 -0.90
N ALA A 17 -29.77 10.26 0.02
CA ALA A 17 -29.41 10.19 1.43
C ALA A 17 -28.21 9.25 1.68
N ARG A 18 -28.15 8.10 0.99
CA ARG A 18 -27.01 7.16 1.07
C ARG A 18 -25.74 7.76 0.49
N GLU A 19 -25.83 8.45 -0.64
CA GLU A 19 -24.68 9.14 -1.25
C GLU A 19 -24.13 10.24 -0.35
N ALA A 20 -25.02 11.03 0.26
CA ALA A 20 -24.63 12.07 1.21
C ALA A 20 -24.00 11.49 2.48
N ASP A 21 -24.51 10.34 2.96
CA ASP A 21 -23.91 9.64 4.10
C ASP A 21 -22.49 9.13 3.79
N LEU A 22 -22.31 8.52 2.62
CA LEU A 22 -21.01 8.06 2.17
C LEU A 22 -20.01 9.22 2.04
N ALA A 23 -20.45 10.37 1.53
CA ALA A 23 -19.62 11.58 1.45
C ALA A 23 -19.23 12.12 2.83
N ARG A 24 -20.16 12.16 3.80
CA ARG A 24 -19.86 12.55 5.18
C ARG A 24 -18.85 11.61 5.84
N ARG A 25 -19.02 10.30 5.65
CA ARG A 25 -18.09 9.29 6.17
C ARG A 25 -16.69 9.44 5.58
N ALA A 26 -16.58 9.65 4.27
CA ALA A 26 -15.31 9.91 3.62
C ALA A 26 -14.62 11.18 4.17
N ALA A 27 -15.37 12.27 4.35
CA ALA A 27 -14.84 13.49 4.94
C ALA A 27 -14.37 13.31 6.40
N SER A 28 -15.14 12.58 7.20
CA SER A 28 -14.77 12.26 8.58
C SER A 28 -13.51 11.39 8.65
N ALA A 29 -13.40 10.39 7.77
CA ALA A 29 -12.24 9.50 7.71
C ALA A 29 -10.96 10.23 7.29
N LEU A 30 -11.06 11.24 6.42
CA LEU A 30 -9.92 12.09 6.06
C LEU A 30 -9.39 12.86 7.27
N LEU A 31 -10.29 13.41 8.09
CA LEU A 31 -9.90 14.16 9.28
C LEU A 31 -9.27 13.23 10.32
N ALA A 32 -9.91 12.08 10.59
CA ALA A 32 -9.38 11.08 11.52
C ALA A 32 -7.99 10.57 11.10
N ALA A 33 -7.78 10.30 9.82
CA ALA A 33 -6.48 9.89 9.30
C ALA A 33 -5.40 11.00 9.42
N ASP A 34 -5.75 12.26 9.21
CA ASP A 34 -4.83 13.40 9.40
C ASP A 34 -4.39 13.53 10.87
N ASP A 35 -5.37 13.49 11.78
CA ASP A 35 -5.10 13.55 13.22
C ASP A 35 -4.26 12.35 13.67
N ARG A 36 -4.57 11.14 13.19
CA ARG A 36 -3.80 9.93 13.50
C ARG A 36 -2.35 10.01 13.01
N ILE A 37 -2.10 10.59 11.84
CA ILE A 37 -0.75 10.85 11.31
C ILE A 37 0.00 11.83 12.23
N ARG A 38 -0.66 12.88 12.72
CA ARG A 38 -0.06 13.84 13.66
C ARG A 38 0.35 13.15 14.96
N GLU A 39 -0.56 12.38 15.55
CA GLU A 39 -0.31 11.64 16.79
C GLU A 39 0.83 10.61 16.65
N ALA A 40 0.86 9.81 15.58
CA ALA A 40 1.97 8.88 15.34
C ALA A 40 3.30 9.59 15.11
N ALA A 41 3.30 10.77 14.49
CA ALA A 41 4.52 11.54 14.28
C ALA A 41 5.09 12.04 15.62
N GLU A 42 4.23 12.57 16.51
CA GLU A 42 4.62 13.00 17.85
C GLU A 42 5.18 11.83 18.68
N GLU A 43 4.54 10.65 18.60
CA GLU A 43 5.03 9.44 19.26
C GLU A 43 6.38 8.97 18.70
N ALA A 44 6.58 9.03 17.38
CA ALA A 44 7.85 8.70 16.75
C ALA A 44 8.97 9.65 17.20
N ASP A 45 8.67 10.95 17.36
CA ASP A 45 9.65 11.94 17.80
C ASP A 45 10.04 11.72 19.27
N PHE A 46 9.06 11.41 20.13
CA PHE A 46 9.33 11.04 21.51
C PHE A 46 10.18 9.77 21.61
N ALA A 47 9.80 8.72 20.86
CA ALA A 47 10.52 7.45 20.89
C ALA A 47 11.92 7.54 20.28
N GLU A 48 12.15 8.40 19.28
CA GLU A 48 13.50 8.62 18.76
C GLU A 48 14.38 9.28 19.83
N ALA A 49 13.86 10.25 20.57
CA ALA A 49 14.62 10.90 21.63
C ALA A 49 15.04 9.90 22.73
N GLU A 50 14.25 8.85 22.95
CA GLU A 50 14.52 7.82 23.96
C GLU A 50 15.39 6.65 23.45
N LEU A 51 15.10 6.14 22.26
CA LEU A 51 15.69 4.89 21.73
C LEU A 51 16.63 5.11 20.53
N GLY A 52 16.64 6.30 19.95
CA GLY A 52 17.39 6.62 18.74
C GLY A 52 16.65 6.32 17.43
N ALA A 53 17.24 6.77 16.33
CA ALA A 53 16.61 6.79 15.00
C ALA A 53 16.34 5.39 14.42
N GLU A 54 17.17 4.39 14.72
CA GLU A 54 16.98 3.05 14.18
C GLU A 54 15.70 2.39 14.72
N ALA A 55 15.37 2.61 16.00
CA ALA A 55 14.20 2.03 16.63
C ALA A 55 12.87 2.55 16.05
N THR A 56 12.85 3.78 15.53
CA THR A 56 11.65 4.42 14.97
C THR A 56 11.55 4.35 13.44
N GLY A 57 12.57 3.78 12.77
CA GLY A 57 12.67 3.79 11.31
C GLY A 57 11.45 3.21 10.59
N ARG A 58 10.87 2.12 11.13
CA ARG A 58 9.66 1.50 10.54
C ARG A 58 8.43 2.40 10.63
N LEU A 59 8.17 2.99 11.80
CA LEU A 59 7.05 3.93 11.98
C LEU A 59 7.21 5.16 11.09
N ARG A 60 8.44 5.66 10.90
CA ARG A 60 8.71 6.78 9.98
C ARG A 60 8.45 6.45 8.52
N ALA A 61 8.88 5.27 8.06
CA ALA A 61 8.56 4.80 6.72
C ALA A 61 7.05 4.64 6.50
N ALA A 62 6.32 4.17 7.52
CA ALA A 62 4.87 4.08 7.51
C ALA A 62 4.21 5.47 7.44
N LEU A 63 4.66 6.44 8.25
CA LEU A 63 4.20 7.83 8.24
C LEU A 63 4.39 8.49 6.87
N ASP A 64 5.55 8.31 6.23
CA ASP A 64 5.80 8.87 4.91
C ASP A 64 4.88 8.26 3.83
N THR A 65 4.58 6.98 3.95
CA THR A 65 3.62 6.32 3.06
C THR A 65 2.20 6.83 3.33
N ALA A 66 1.80 6.92 4.60
CA ALA A 66 0.49 7.42 5.01
C ALA A 66 0.22 8.84 4.52
N ARG A 67 1.21 9.75 4.62
CA ARG A 67 1.09 11.12 4.10
C ARG A 67 0.83 11.15 2.60
N ARG A 68 1.53 10.32 1.81
CA ARG A 68 1.33 10.23 0.35
C ARG A 68 -0.08 9.72 0.02
N VAL A 69 -0.53 8.67 0.73
CA VAL A 69 -1.88 8.11 0.58
C VAL A 69 -2.95 9.16 0.92
N LEU A 70 -2.75 9.91 2.00
CA LEU A 70 -3.68 10.96 2.44
C LEU A 70 -3.77 12.11 1.43
N ILE A 71 -2.63 12.54 0.86
CA ILE A 71 -2.60 13.55 -0.21
C ILE A 71 -3.46 13.10 -1.40
N ASP A 72 -3.34 11.85 -1.82
CA ASP A 72 -4.14 11.32 -2.92
C ASP A 72 -5.62 11.19 -2.56
N ALA A 73 -5.94 10.82 -1.32
CA ALA A 73 -7.32 10.81 -0.82
C ALA A 73 -7.94 12.23 -0.84
N PHE A 74 -7.20 13.27 -0.44
CA PHE A 74 -7.64 14.65 -0.57
C PHE A 74 -7.80 15.09 -2.03
N ARG A 75 -6.94 14.64 -2.95
CA ARG A 75 -7.12 14.89 -4.39
C ARG A 75 -8.44 14.30 -4.89
N LEU A 76 -8.77 13.06 -4.51
CA LEU A 76 -10.05 12.43 -4.85
C LEU A 76 -11.23 13.22 -4.26
N GLN A 77 -11.10 13.73 -3.04
CA GLN A 77 -12.15 14.54 -2.41
C GLN A 77 -12.40 15.85 -3.14
N ARG A 78 -11.34 16.53 -3.63
CA ARG A 78 -11.51 17.74 -4.48
C ARG A 78 -12.26 17.42 -5.78
N LEU A 79 -11.89 16.33 -6.46
CA LEU A 79 -12.57 15.87 -7.68
C LEU A 79 -14.06 15.53 -7.43
N ASN A 80 -14.41 15.11 -6.22
CA ASN A 80 -15.80 14.88 -5.83
C ASN A 80 -16.57 16.20 -5.65
N GLY A 81 -15.91 17.26 -5.17
CA GLY A 81 -16.51 18.60 -5.06
C GLY A 81 -16.77 19.25 -6.42
N GLU A 82 -15.98 18.90 -7.44
CA GLU A 82 -16.13 19.38 -8.82
C GLU A 82 -17.10 18.53 -9.66
N ALA A 83 -17.70 17.49 -9.06
CA ALA A 83 -18.52 16.50 -9.75
C ALA A 83 -19.90 17.04 -10.16
N THR A 84 -20.39 16.62 -11.33
CA THR A 84 -21.73 16.97 -11.84
C THR A 84 -22.77 15.90 -11.48
N PRO A 85 -24.09 16.18 -11.54
CA PRO A 85 -25.15 15.22 -11.20
C PRO A 85 -25.14 13.92 -12.02
N SER A 86 -24.53 13.88 -13.21
CA SER A 86 -24.37 12.65 -14.01
C SER A 86 -23.22 11.75 -13.56
N SER A 87 -22.42 12.18 -12.57
CA SER A 87 -21.23 11.49 -12.10
C SER A 87 -21.36 10.88 -10.70
N THR A 88 -22.58 10.78 -10.14
CA THR A 88 -22.82 10.29 -8.76
C THR A 88 -22.25 8.91 -8.48
N GLN A 89 -22.30 8.00 -9.45
CA GLN A 89 -21.69 6.66 -9.33
C GLN A 89 -20.16 6.73 -9.21
N LEU A 90 -19.53 7.61 -9.98
CA LEU A 90 -18.09 7.84 -9.92
C LEU A 90 -17.68 8.50 -8.59
N THR A 91 -18.47 9.47 -8.11
CA THR A 91 -18.29 10.11 -6.80
C THR A 91 -18.40 9.09 -5.67
N SER A 92 -19.38 8.19 -5.72
CA SER A 92 -19.54 7.12 -4.72
C SER A 92 -18.37 6.13 -4.74
N ALA A 93 -17.89 5.74 -5.93
CA ALA A 93 -16.70 4.89 -6.06
C ALA A 93 -15.44 5.56 -5.49
N ARG A 94 -15.26 6.87 -5.71
CA ARG A 94 -14.17 7.65 -5.13
C ARG A 94 -14.29 7.79 -3.62
N ASN A 95 -15.49 8.09 -3.08
CA ASN A 95 -15.71 8.15 -1.63
C ASN A 95 -15.39 6.81 -0.95
N ALA A 96 -15.80 5.69 -1.55
CA ALA A 96 -15.44 4.36 -1.04
C ALA A 96 -13.93 4.11 -1.08
N ARG A 97 -13.23 4.63 -2.10
CA ARG A 97 -11.77 4.57 -2.18
C ARG A 97 -11.08 5.43 -1.12
N ILE A 98 -11.60 6.64 -0.84
CA ILE A 98 -11.12 7.51 0.23
C ILE A 98 -11.22 6.80 1.58
N ILE A 99 -12.38 6.22 1.89
CA ILE A 99 -12.60 5.49 3.15
C ILE A 99 -11.58 4.36 3.30
N ARG A 100 -11.41 3.51 2.27
CA ARG A 100 -10.42 2.43 2.33
C ARG A 100 -8.98 2.93 2.49
N ALA A 101 -8.64 4.10 1.93
CA ALA A 101 -7.32 4.70 2.09
C ALA A 101 -7.10 5.15 3.54
N CYS A 102 -8.08 5.82 4.14
CA CYS A 102 -8.04 6.24 5.53
C CYS A 102 -8.00 5.04 6.50
N ASP A 103 -8.85 4.02 6.28
CA ASP A 103 -8.84 2.79 7.07
C ASP A 103 -7.46 2.11 7.05
N TRP A 104 -6.80 2.09 5.88
CA TRP A 104 -5.44 1.57 5.75
C TRP A 104 -4.42 2.39 6.53
N ILE A 105 -4.52 3.73 6.48
CA ILE A 105 -3.63 4.63 7.22
C ILE A 105 -3.73 4.33 8.72
N GLU A 106 -4.95 4.31 9.25
CA GLU A 106 -5.20 4.06 10.68
C GLU A 106 -4.64 2.70 11.12
N GLN A 107 -5.04 1.61 10.43
CA GLN A 107 -4.57 0.26 10.76
C GLN A 107 -3.05 0.12 10.69
N THR A 108 -2.43 0.77 9.72
CA THR A 108 -0.99 0.73 9.52
C THR A 108 -0.25 1.44 10.64
N LEU A 109 -0.70 2.67 10.97
CA LEU A 109 -0.06 3.44 12.03
C LEU A 109 -0.30 2.80 13.39
N ASP A 110 -1.48 2.25 13.66
CA ASP A 110 -1.78 1.52 14.90
C ASP A 110 -0.87 0.32 15.10
N ALA A 111 -0.65 -0.47 14.03
CA ALA A 111 0.25 -1.62 14.10
C ALA A 111 1.70 -1.21 14.40
N GLU A 112 2.22 -0.18 13.72
CA GLU A 112 3.61 0.25 13.90
C GLU A 112 3.82 1.01 15.21
N THR A 113 2.86 1.84 15.64
CA THR A 113 2.81 2.46 16.99
C THR A 113 2.82 1.37 18.07
N ALA A 114 1.96 0.35 17.98
CA ALA A 114 1.90 -0.72 18.96
C ALA A 114 3.22 -1.51 19.04
N ALA A 115 3.85 -1.78 17.89
CA ALA A 115 5.16 -2.44 17.84
C ALA A 115 6.26 -1.58 18.49
N LEU A 116 6.25 -0.26 18.24
CA LEU A 116 7.18 0.68 18.86
C LEU A 116 6.98 0.76 20.38
N ALA A 117 5.73 0.84 20.84
CA ALA A 117 5.40 0.87 22.26
C ALA A 117 5.91 -0.37 23.01
N GLN A 118 5.82 -1.57 22.39
CA GLN A 118 6.43 -2.78 22.95
C GLN A 118 7.95 -2.65 23.04
N HIS A 119 8.60 -2.04 22.05
CA HIS A 119 10.04 -1.85 22.06
C HIS A 119 10.49 -0.88 23.16
N VAL A 120 9.74 0.21 23.36
CA VAL A 120 9.93 1.15 24.47
C VAL A 120 9.74 0.45 25.83
N ALA A 121 8.69 -0.36 25.97
CA ALA A 121 8.43 -1.08 27.22
C ALA A 121 9.56 -2.05 27.59
N ARG A 122 10.15 -2.73 26.60
CA ARG A 122 11.34 -3.59 26.76
C ARG A 122 12.56 -2.79 27.18
N ALA A 123 12.85 -1.69 26.49
CA ALA A 123 14.00 -0.84 26.77
C ALA A 123 13.95 -0.24 28.18
N ARG A 124 12.76 0.10 28.67
CA ARG A 124 12.53 0.60 30.04
C ARG A 124 12.55 -0.48 31.12
N GLY A 125 12.59 -1.76 30.75
CA GLY A 125 12.47 -2.86 31.70
C GLY A 125 11.10 -2.91 32.40
N THR A 126 10.08 -2.29 31.82
CA THR A 126 8.70 -2.25 32.36
C THR A 126 7.87 -3.48 31.98
N GLU A 127 8.42 -4.37 31.15
CA GLU A 127 7.86 -5.71 30.96
C GLU A 127 8.08 -6.54 32.22
N MET A 128 7.09 -6.54 33.11
CA MET A 128 6.92 -7.68 34.01
C MET A 128 6.52 -8.86 33.13
N PRO A 129 7.29 -9.98 33.11
CA PRO A 129 6.86 -11.14 32.35
C PRO A 129 5.48 -11.56 32.86
N GLU A 130 4.52 -11.65 31.94
CA GLU A 130 3.30 -12.40 32.20
C GLU A 130 3.75 -13.83 32.47
N THR A 131 3.83 -14.19 33.75
CA THR A 131 4.35 -15.47 34.22
C THR A 131 3.60 -16.62 33.56
N PRO A 132 4.26 -17.51 32.80
CA PRO A 132 3.90 -18.91 32.84
C PRO A 132 4.55 -19.49 34.09
N VAL A 133 3.72 -19.89 35.03
CA VAL A 133 4.14 -20.53 36.26
C VAL A 133 4.63 -21.97 35.94
N PHE A 134 5.89 -22.25 36.34
CA PHE A 134 6.68 -23.51 36.41
C PHE A 134 7.20 -24.10 35.07
N MET A 135 8.42 -24.66 34.94
CA MET A 135 9.42 -25.17 35.92
C MET A 135 10.80 -25.36 35.23
N ASP A 136 11.87 -25.10 35.97
CA ASP A 136 13.26 -25.59 35.91
C ASP A 136 13.97 -25.90 34.57
N ALA A 137 14.99 -25.10 34.24
CA ALA A 137 16.29 -25.58 33.72
C ALA A 137 17.37 -24.48 33.79
N GLU A 138 18.50 -24.81 34.41
CA GLU A 138 19.74 -24.01 34.43
C GLU A 138 20.50 -24.06 33.07
N PRO A 139 21.49 -23.16 32.86
CA PRO A 139 21.73 -22.51 31.58
C PRO A 139 22.81 -23.19 30.72
N THR A 140 22.69 -23.07 29.40
CA THR A 140 23.85 -23.17 28.51
C THR A 140 23.86 -22.02 27.50
N LYS A 141 25.00 -21.32 27.47
CA LYS A 141 25.34 -20.24 26.54
C LYS A 141 25.48 -20.80 25.12
N GLY A 142 24.93 -20.06 24.16
CA GLY A 142 25.19 -20.23 22.73
C GLY A 142 24.64 -19.01 22.01
N ALA A 143 25.54 -18.24 21.43
CA ALA A 143 25.28 -16.97 20.75
C ALA A 143 24.37 -17.14 19.51
N GLU A 144 23.74 -16.02 19.16
CA GLU A 144 23.44 -15.58 17.79
C GLU A 144 22.55 -16.51 16.96
N GLU A 145 21.26 -16.15 16.93
CA GLU A 145 20.44 -15.97 15.71
C GLU A 145 18.98 -15.89 16.16
N THR A 146 18.54 -14.69 16.58
CA THR A 146 17.11 -14.40 16.63
C THR A 146 16.62 -14.23 15.20
N HIS A 147 16.34 -15.38 14.58
CA HIS A 147 15.29 -15.54 13.60
C HIS A 147 14.04 -14.87 14.19
N GLN A 148 13.79 -13.61 13.82
CA GLN A 148 12.52 -12.92 14.03
C GLN A 148 11.49 -13.60 13.12
N LYS A 149 11.11 -14.81 13.52
CA LYS A 149 10.15 -15.66 12.84
C LYS A 149 8.76 -15.28 13.36
N ASP A 150 7.86 -15.02 12.41
CA ASP A 150 6.41 -15.03 12.57
C ASP A 150 5.75 -13.83 13.30
N ALA A 151 6.11 -12.61 12.89
CA ALA A 151 5.10 -11.55 12.80
C ALA A 151 4.64 -11.50 11.34
N ALA A 152 3.33 -11.70 11.08
CA ALA A 152 2.78 -11.50 9.76
C ALA A 152 3.28 -10.15 9.20
N PRO A 153 3.80 -10.10 7.96
CA PRO A 153 4.35 -8.87 7.42
C PRO A 153 3.30 -7.77 7.50
N GLY A 154 3.62 -6.69 8.21
CA GLY A 154 2.73 -5.54 8.37
C GLY A 154 2.28 -5.01 7.00
N LEU A 155 1.11 -4.36 6.95
CA LEU A 155 0.48 -3.93 5.71
C LEU A 155 1.38 -2.97 4.88
N THR A 156 2.21 -2.16 5.56
CA THR A 156 3.29 -1.35 4.98
C THR A 156 4.32 -2.20 4.25
N TYR A 157 4.77 -3.28 4.88
CA TYR A 157 5.81 -4.18 4.36
C TYR A 157 5.32 -4.85 3.08
N VAL A 158 4.06 -5.31 3.03
CA VAL A 158 3.48 -5.92 1.83
C VAL A 158 3.42 -4.93 0.66
N HIS A 159 3.06 -3.66 0.90
CA HIS A 159 3.08 -2.62 -0.14
C HIS A 159 4.51 -2.31 -0.63
N LEU A 160 5.47 -2.19 0.30
CA LEU A 160 6.87 -1.92 -0.02
C LEU A 160 7.45 -3.04 -0.88
N GLN A 161 7.16 -4.30 -0.54
CA GLN A 161 7.58 -5.48 -1.31
C GLN A 161 7.03 -5.46 -2.74
N LEU A 162 5.74 -5.16 -2.93
CA LEU A 162 5.17 -5.04 -4.28
C LEU A 162 5.80 -3.89 -5.07
N ARG A 163 6.01 -2.74 -4.43
CA ARG A 163 6.67 -1.59 -5.06
C ARG A 163 8.10 -1.94 -5.49
N GLU A 164 8.88 -2.55 -4.60
CA GLU A 164 10.25 -2.97 -4.87
C GLU A 164 10.31 -3.95 -6.05
N ARG A 165 9.41 -4.93 -6.09
CA ARG A 165 9.32 -5.89 -7.21
C ARG A 165 9.03 -5.20 -8.55
N ILE A 166 8.13 -4.20 -8.56
CA ILE A 166 7.85 -3.42 -9.77
C ILE A 166 9.09 -2.61 -10.19
N GLU A 167 9.79 -1.97 -9.24
CA GLU A 167 11.01 -1.21 -9.53
C GLU A 167 12.16 -2.11 -10.05
N ILE A 168 12.31 -3.32 -9.51
CA ILE A 168 13.26 -4.32 -10.02
C ILE A 168 12.90 -4.72 -11.45
N ALA A 169 11.64 -5.03 -11.72
CA ALA A 169 11.17 -5.40 -13.05
C ALA A 169 11.38 -4.26 -14.07
N ASP A 170 11.09 -3.02 -13.67
CA ASP A 170 11.31 -1.83 -14.50
C ASP A 170 12.79 -1.65 -14.87
N ARG A 171 13.70 -1.76 -13.90
CA ARG A 171 15.15 -1.68 -14.15
C ARG A 171 15.64 -2.78 -15.07
N ARG A 172 15.20 -4.03 -14.89
CA ARG A 172 15.61 -5.15 -15.75
C ARG A 172 15.12 -4.97 -17.18
N LEU A 173 13.89 -4.49 -17.36
CA LEU A 173 13.32 -4.20 -18.67
C LEU A 173 14.06 -3.06 -19.38
N GLU A 174 14.48 -2.03 -18.65
CA GLU A 174 15.31 -0.93 -19.19
C GLU A 174 16.67 -1.45 -19.67
N VAL A 175 17.36 -2.25 -18.87
CA VAL A 175 18.64 -2.89 -19.27
C VAL A 175 18.46 -3.73 -20.54
N ALA A 176 17.40 -4.54 -20.62
CA ALA A 176 17.13 -5.34 -21.81
C ALA A 176 16.89 -4.48 -23.06
N ARG A 177 16.20 -3.34 -22.93
CA ARG A 177 15.99 -2.39 -24.04
C ARG A 177 17.30 -1.76 -24.50
N ASP A 178 18.16 -1.36 -23.57
CA ASP A 178 19.46 -0.78 -23.89
C ASP A 178 20.38 -1.78 -24.61
N LEU A 179 20.36 -3.05 -24.22
CA LEU A 179 21.08 -4.11 -24.92
C LEU A 179 20.58 -4.29 -26.36
N VAL A 180 19.26 -4.26 -26.58
CA VAL A 180 18.70 -4.30 -27.94
C VAL A 180 19.10 -3.08 -28.76
N ALA A 181 19.15 -1.89 -28.14
CA ALA A 181 19.50 -0.65 -28.82
C ALA A 181 20.99 -0.56 -29.20
N THR A 182 21.87 -1.12 -28.37
CA THR A 182 23.33 -1.08 -28.56
C THR A 182 23.86 -2.20 -29.45
N ARG A 183 23.09 -3.29 -29.64
CA ARG A 183 23.48 -4.43 -30.46
C ARG A 183 23.43 -4.13 -31.96
N SER A 184 24.49 -4.50 -32.69
CA SER A 184 24.53 -4.47 -34.16
C SER A 184 23.82 -5.67 -34.79
N GLY A 185 22.50 -5.82 -34.55
CA GLY A 185 21.69 -6.89 -35.12
C GLY A 185 20.36 -7.08 -34.40
N ARG A 186 19.34 -7.61 -35.11
CA ARG A 186 18.05 -7.93 -34.47
C ARG A 186 18.27 -9.09 -33.48
N PRO A 187 17.68 -9.02 -32.26
CA PRO A 187 17.68 -10.16 -31.34
C PRO A 187 17.08 -11.41 -32.00
N GLY A 188 17.41 -12.58 -31.48
CA GLY A 188 16.75 -13.82 -31.90
C GLY A 188 15.22 -13.69 -31.80
N ALA A 189 14.48 -14.40 -32.65
CA ALA A 189 13.02 -14.37 -32.64
C ALA A 189 12.45 -14.70 -31.24
N GLU A 190 13.13 -15.61 -30.55
CA GLU A 190 12.79 -16.07 -29.22
C GLU A 190 13.09 -15.04 -28.11
N ALA A 191 14.23 -14.34 -28.18
CA ALA A 191 14.53 -13.20 -27.29
C ALA A 191 13.55 -12.04 -27.51
N SER A 192 13.23 -11.75 -28.77
CA SER A 192 12.26 -10.71 -29.15
C SER A 192 10.86 -11.02 -28.63
N ALA A 193 10.43 -12.29 -28.69
CA ALA A 193 9.13 -12.72 -28.20
C ALA A 193 9.03 -12.59 -26.67
N ARG A 194 10.07 -12.98 -25.93
CA ARG A 194 10.11 -12.81 -24.46
C ARG A 194 10.07 -11.35 -24.04
N LEU A 195 10.85 -10.50 -24.71
CA LEU A 195 10.83 -9.06 -24.44
C LEU A 195 9.45 -8.45 -24.71
N ALA A 196 8.82 -8.80 -25.83
CA ALA A 196 7.47 -8.32 -26.14
C ALA A 196 6.42 -8.75 -25.11
N LEU A 197 6.50 -9.98 -24.59
CA LEU A 197 5.62 -10.46 -23.53
C LEU A 197 5.87 -9.73 -22.20
N ALA A 198 7.13 -9.46 -21.86
CA ALA A 198 7.48 -8.66 -20.68
C ALA A 198 6.90 -7.25 -20.78
N GLU A 199 7.00 -6.60 -21.94
CA GLU A 199 6.43 -5.27 -22.18
C GLU A 199 4.90 -5.28 -22.08
N HIS A 200 4.24 -6.31 -22.61
CA HIS A 200 2.80 -6.47 -22.51
C HIS A 200 2.34 -6.62 -21.06
N LEU A 201 2.95 -7.53 -20.30
CA LEU A 201 2.66 -7.72 -18.89
C LEU A 201 2.92 -6.45 -18.08
N ARG A 202 3.96 -5.69 -18.43
CA ARG A 202 4.25 -4.42 -17.77
C ARG A 202 3.19 -3.36 -18.04
N ALA A 203 2.65 -3.32 -19.25
CA ALA A 203 1.51 -2.46 -19.60
C ALA A 203 0.25 -2.85 -18.81
N ASP A 204 -0.01 -4.15 -18.65
CA ASP A 204 -1.14 -4.65 -17.85
C ASP A 204 -1.02 -4.26 -16.37
N ILE A 205 0.19 -4.30 -15.79
CA ILE A 205 0.45 -3.80 -14.43
C ILE A 205 0.07 -2.31 -14.35
N THR A 206 0.48 -1.49 -15.31
CA THR A 206 0.13 -0.06 -15.35
C THR A 206 -1.39 0.15 -15.40
N LEU A 207 -2.10 -0.59 -16.24
CA LEU A 207 -3.56 -0.51 -16.35
C LEU A 207 -4.25 -0.93 -15.05
N CYS A 208 -3.76 -1.99 -14.41
CA CYS A 208 -4.30 -2.43 -13.12
C CYS A 208 -4.09 -1.38 -12.01
N LEU A 209 -2.97 -0.66 -12.04
CA LEU A 209 -2.70 0.46 -11.15
C LEU A 209 -3.41 1.76 -11.57
N GLY A 210 -4.31 1.70 -12.55
CA GLY A 210 -5.16 2.82 -12.94
C GLY A 210 -4.48 3.84 -13.87
N GLY A 211 -3.39 3.46 -14.55
CA GLY A 211 -2.67 4.37 -15.46
C GLY A 211 -1.89 5.47 -14.74
N ALA A 212 -1.78 5.40 -13.41
CA ALA A 212 -1.05 6.36 -12.59
C ALA A 212 0.39 6.52 -13.14
N SER A 213 0.68 7.70 -13.65
CA SER A 213 1.99 8.00 -14.25
C SER A 213 2.98 8.52 -13.20
N ASP A 214 2.48 9.02 -12.07
CA ASP A 214 3.26 9.47 -10.93
C ASP A 214 3.44 8.34 -9.91
N ALA A 215 4.66 8.19 -9.38
CA ALA A 215 4.99 7.24 -8.33
C ALA A 215 4.15 7.43 -7.07
N SER A 216 3.73 8.66 -6.75
CA SER A 216 2.85 8.94 -5.61
C SER A 216 1.46 8.30 -5.79
N GLU A 217 0.86 8.47 -6.96
CA GLU A 217 -0.49 7.97 -7.29
C GLU A 217 -0.52 6.43 -7.37
N ARG A 218 0.61 5.81 -7.73
CA ARG A 218 0.79 4.35 -7.67
C ARG A 218 0.81 3.83 -6.23
N VAL A 219 1.44 4.53 -5.30
CA VAL A 219 1.51 4.13 -3.88
C VAL A 219 0.10 4.06 -3.28
N ALA A 220 -0.71 5.11 -3.43
CA ALA A 220 -2.10 5.10 -2.94
C ALA A 220 -2.96 4.04 -3.62
N THR A 221 -2.70 3.74 -4.90
CA THR A 221 -3.42 2.67 -5.59
C THR A 221 -3.04 1.29 -5.07
N ILE A 222 -1.73 1.00 -4.95
CA ILE A 222 -1.21 -0.27 -4.43
C ILE A 222 -1.76 -0.55 -3.04
N VAL A 223 -1.76 0.47 -2.18
CA VAL A 223 -2.21 0.40 -0.79
C VAL A 223 -3.70 0.05 -0.67
N VAL A 224 -4.55 0.59 -1.55
CA VAL A 224 -6.02 0.46 -1.48
C VAL A 224 -6.54 -0.77 -2.27
N ILE A 225 -5.64 -1.51 -2.94
CA ILE A 225 -5.98 -2.72 -3.68
C ILE A 225 -6.14 -3.92 -2.75
N GLU A 226 -7.19 -4.73 -3.01
CA GLU A 226 -7.45 -5.98 -2.29
C GLU A 226 -6.20 -6.90 -2.25
N PRO A 227 -5.97 -7.63 -1.14
CA PRO A 227 -4.79 -8.50 -0.97
C PRO A 227 -4.55 -9.45 -2.15
N ALA A 228 -5.57 -10.16 -2.61
CA ALA A 228 -5.47 -11.08 -3.75
C ALA A 228 -5.04 -10.39 -5.05
N ARG A 229 -5.45 -9.13 -5.25
CA ARG A 229 -5.06 -8.34 -6.42
C ARG A 229 -3.64 -7.77 -6.27
N ARG A 230 -3.18 -7.47 -5.04
CA ARG A 230 -1.77 -7.14 -4.77
C ARG A 230 -0.85 -8.34 -5.05
N GLU A 231 -1.21 -9.53 -4.58
CA GLU A 231 -0.46 -10.76 -4.85
C GLU A 231 -0.36 -11.05 -6.35
N ARG A 232 -1.48 -10.90 -7.08
CA ARG A 232 -1.49 -11.05 -8.53
C ARG A 232 -0.54 -10.05 -9.21
N LEU A 233 -0.51 -8.79 -8.78
CA LEU A 233 0.41 -7.78 -9.31
C LEU A 233 1.87 -8.10 -8.98
N ALA A 234 2.13 -8.64 -7.79
CA ALA A 234 3.47 -9.08 -7.40
C ALA A 234 3.95 -10.18 -8.35
N ALA A 235 3.11 -11.21 -8.56
CA ALA A 235 3.40 -12.32 -9.47
C ALA A 235 3.63 -11.82 -10.91
N MET A 236 2.84 -10.85 -11.39
CA MET A 236 3.06 -10.24 -12.71
C MET A 236 4.41 -9.52 -12.79
N ALA A 237 4.81 -8.76 -11.75
CA ALA A 237 6.08 -8.06 -11.74
C ALA A 237 7.28 -9.03 -11.73
N GLU A 238 7.19 -10.12 -10.97
CA GLU A 238 8.20 -11.19 -10.98
C GLU A 238 8.27 -11.87 -12.35
N ARG A 239 7.12 -12.14 -13.00
CA ARG A 239 7.12 -12.70 -14.34
C ARG A 239 7.74 -11.77 -15.39
N VAL A 240 7.56 -10.45 -15.26
CA VAL A 240 8.24 -9.47 -16.12
C VAL A 240 9.76 -9.60 -15.94
N ALA A 241 10.23 -9.63 -14.70
CA ALA A 241 11.64 -9.75 -14.37
C ALA A 241 12.27 -11.05 -14.91
N GLU A 242 11.58 -12.18 -14.77
CA GLU A 242 12.01 -13.47 -15.35
C GLU A 242 12.11 -13.41 -16.88
N LEU A 243 11.06 -12.93 -17.56
CA LEU A 243 11.04 -12.84 -19.02
C LEU A 243 12.13 -11.91 -19.56
N THR A 244 12.45 -10.84 -18.83
CA THR A 244 13.57 -9.96 -19.19
C THR A 244 14.92 -10.63 -19.03
N ASP A 245 15.13 -11.38 -17.95
CA ASP A 245 16.39 -12.11 -17.75
C ASP A 245 16.56 -13.20 -18.81
N GLU A 246 15.51 -13.99 -19.06
CA GLU A 246 15.49 -15.01 -20.12
C GLU A 246 15.73 -14.37 -21.51
N ALA A 247 15.22 -13.17 -21.77
CA ALA A 247 15.47 -12.47 -23.04
C ALA A 247 16.94 -12.04 -23.16
N VAL A 248 17.53 -11.52 -22.08
CA VAL A 248 18.94 -11.08 -22.04
C VAL A 248 19.89 -12.27 -22.19
N GLU A 249 19.61 -13.42 -21.57
CA GLU A 249 20.40 -14.65 -21.73
C GLU A 249 20.44 -15.15 -23.19
N LEU A 250 19.39 -14.87 -23.97
CA LEU A 250 19.26 -15.27 -25.37
C LEU A 250 19.82 -14.25 -26.37
N MET A 251 20.30 -13.09 -25.91
CA MET A 251 20.91 -12.04 -26.75
C MET A 251 22.41 -12.27 -26.91
#